data_AF-A0AA95DY96-F1
#
_entry.id   AF-A0AA95DY96-F1
#
_cell.length_a   1.000
_cell.length_b   1.000
_cell.length_c   1.000
_cell.angle_alpha   90.00
_cell.angle_beta   90.00
_cell.angle_gamma   90.00
#
_symmetry.space_group_name_H-M   'P 1'
#
loop_
_entity.id
_entity.type
_entity.pdbx_description
1 polymer ?
#
loop_
_entity_poly.entity_id
_entity_poly.type
_entity_poly.pdbx_seq_one_letter_code
_entity_poly.pdbx_strand_id
1 'polypeptide(L)'
;MINNRVVKGSFKTSALLMLALTGCQTVNTNPSVPSERVPDAQPAIFIGKAPSVDDLQSYHWQLSSVNAYPNSTNPPPSDHLKPQIDNHKVTLDFTQNRISYSVGCNQLSSGYRLQGDKLQASTNAVTTLMGCGSLQQSETWLAQQMQSQSQLSIMIMSWQTHAMLQQTLADGTGLIWDGILKPEVKYGKGETVFLEVKPKWQYCDNVTDRKCLEVRNINYDTQGLKTAVGKWYLLDAPIIGYRHDESAQRVLRLTRYRTPPTDTKGYGNLYKLDSVIETKTLAK
;
A
#
# COMPACT_ATOMS: atom_id res chain seq x y z
N MET A 1 39.69 12.51 49.68
CA MET A 1 40.49 13.72 49.41
C MET A 1 39.70 14.59 48.44
N ILE A 2 39.35 15.82 48.89
CA ILE A 2 39.02 17.05 48.12
C ILE A 2 37.92 16.91 47.05
N ASN A 3 36.63 17.25 47.22
CA ASN A 3 35.88 18.42 47.73
C ASN A 3 35.70 19.60 46.73
N ASN A 4 34.42 20.01 46.57
CA ASN A 4 33.89 21.32 46.10
C ASN A 4 33.95 21.66 44.58
N ARG A 5 33.05 22.44 43.96
CA ARG A 5 31.90 23.26 44.42
C ARG A 5 31.04 23.70 43.21
N VAL A 6 29.78 24.01 43.51
CA VAL A 6 28.78 24.76 42.72
C VAL A 6 29.20 26.23 42.50
N VAL A 7 28.87 26.83 41.34
CA VAL A 7 28.62 28.29 41.23
C VAL A 7 27.44 28.58 40.29
N LYS A 8 26.40 29.23 40.84
CA LYS A 8 25.37 30.01 40.14
C LYS A 8 25.90 31.43 39.92
N GLY A 9 25.49 32.10 38.84
CA GLY A 9 25.69 33.54 38.67
C GLY A 9 24.78 34.12 37.59
N SER A 10 23.85 34.98 38.01
CA SER A 10 22.97 35.83 37.20
C SER A 10 23.19 37.29 37.63
N PHE A 11 22.74 38.24 36.79
CA PHE A 11 22.67 39.71 36.99
C PHE A 11 23.99 40.50 36.81
N LYS A 12 24.04 41.73 36.26
CA LYS A 12 23.08 42.69 35.66
C LYS A 12 23.90 43.83 35.01
N THR A 13 23.37 44.43 33.94
CA THR A 13 23.39 45.86 33.55
C THR A 13 24.67 46.71 33.66
N SER A 14 25.02 47.39 32.57
CA SER A 14 25.24 48.84 32.64
C SER A 14 24.89 49.52 31.31
N ALA A 15 24.22 50.66 31.43
CA ALA A 15 23.65 51.51 30.40
C ALA A 15 24.54 52.73 30.11
N LEU A 16 24.30 53.41 28.97
CA LEU A 16 24.41 54.86 28.66
C LEU A 16 24.44 55.00 27.12
N LEU A 17 23.88 55.98 26.41
CA LEU A 17 23.03 57.14 26.70
C LEU A 17 22.50 57.66 25.33
N MET A 18 21.43 58.46 25.39
CA MET A 18 20.54 58.92 24.33
C MET A 18 21.13 59.84 23.24
N LEU A 19 20.42 59.90 22.11
CA LEU A 19 20.13 61.13 21.35
C LEU A 19 18.74 61.01 20.70
N ALA A 20 17.88 61.99 21.00
CA ALA A 20 16.50 62.11 20.53
C ALA A 20 16.43 62.88 19.20
N LEU A 21 15.40 62.60 18.38
CA LEU A 21 14.75 63.58 17.51
C LEU A 21 13.32 63.13 17.19
N THR A 22 12.41 64.09 17.36
CA THR A 22 10.96 64.07 17.14
C THR A 22 10.56 64.01 15.67
N GLY A 23 9.45 63.33 15.37
CA GLY A 23 8.71 63.50 14.12
C GLY A 23 7.40 62.71 14.09
N CYS A 24 6.27 63.38 14.29
CA CYS A 24 4.94 62.84 13.97
C CYS A 24 4.80 62.75 12.44
N GLN A 25 4.44 61.58 11.90
CA GLN A 25 3.89 61.49 10.56
C GLN A 25 2.58 60.70 10.56
N THR A 26 1.56 61.36 10.04
CA THR A 26 0.20 60.88 9.78
C THR A 26 0.22 59.73 8.79
N VAL A 27 -0.39 58.59 9.13
CA VAL A 27 -0.59 57.47 8.21
C VAL A 27 -1.73 57.82 7.24
N ASN A 28 -1.36 58.11 6.00
CA ASN A 28 -2.29 58.20 4.88
C ASN A 28 -2.59 56.79 4.36
N THR A 29 -3.84 56.35 4.45
CA THR A 29 -4.31 55.14 3.75
C THR A 29 -4.64 55.48 2.31
N ASN A 30 -3.84 55.02 1.36
CA ASN A 30 -4.17 55.04 -0.06
C ASN A 30 -4.28 53.59 -0.59
N PRO A 31 -5.40 53.20 -1.24
CA PRO A 31 -5.65 51.83 -1.66
C PRO A 31 -5.26 51.63 -3.13
N SER A 32 -4.12 51.01 -3.38
CA SER A 32 -3.83 50.36 -4.68
C SER A 32 -2.48 49.65 -4.60
N VAL A 33 -2.49 48.41 -4.13
CA VAL A 33 -1.40 47.45 -4.38
C VAL A 33 -1.99 46.34 -5.25
N PRO A 34 -1.39 46.00 -6.40
CA PRO A 34 -1.82 44.85 -7.18
C PRO A 34 -1.61 43.58 -6.36
N SER A 35 -2.63 42.75 -6.26
CA SER A 35 -2.56 41.45 -5.60
C SER A 35 -1.45 40.62 -6.24
N GLU A 36 -0.40 40.37 -5.47
CA GLU A 36 0.70 39.49 -5.84
C GLU A 36 0.11 38.10 -6.10
N ARG A 37 0.14 37.64 -7.36
CA ARG A 37 -0.31 36.29 -7.72
C ARG A 37 0.55 35.30 -6.93
N VAL A 38 -0.08 34.60 -6.00
CA VAL A 38 0.48 33.38 -5.40
C VAL A 38 0.85 32.46 -6.58
N PRO A 39 2.11 32.02 -6.71
CA PRO A 39 2.48 31.08 -7.76
C PRO A 39 1.62 29.82 -7.62
N ASP A 40 1.02 29.37 -8.73
CA ASP A 40 0.41 28.05 -8.83
C ASP A 40 1.39 27.03 -8.23
N ALA A 41 0.93 26.27 -7.24
CA ALA A 41 1.69 25.18 -6.67
C ALA A 41 1.97 24.17 -7.78
N GLN A 42 3.19 24.22 -8.34
CA GLN A 42 3.64 23.21 -9.28
C GLN A 42 3.59 21.86 -8.57
N PRO A 43 3.01 20.82 -9.21
CA PRO A 43 3.04 19.49 -8.63
C PRO A 43 4.49 19.07 -8.37
N ALA A 44 4.73 18.39 -7.25
CA ALA A 44 6.05 17.88 -6.90
C ALA A 44 6.65 17.11 -8.08
N ILE A 45 7.89 17.45 -8.45
CA ILE A 45 8.57 16.81 -9.59
C ILE A 45 8.89 15.37 -9.21
N PHE A 46 8.19 14.42 -9.83
CA PHE A 46 8.51 13.01 -9.74
C PHE A 46 9.66 12.68 -10.69
N ILE A 47 10.83 12.34 -10.14
CA ILE A 47 12.03 11.99 -10.93
C ILE A 47 12.12 10.45 -11.02
N GLY A 48 11.27 9.86 -11.86
CA GLY A 48 11.31 8.43 -12.17
C GLY A 48 11.82 8.12 -13.58
N LYS A 49 12.05 6.83 -13.86
CA LYS A 49 12.34 6.31 -15.21
C LYS A 49 11.04 5.84 -15.88
N ALA A 50 11.05 5.69 -17.21
CA ALA A 50 10.03 4.90 -17.88
C ALA A 50 10.12 3.43 -17.40
N PRO A 51 9.00 2.81 -16.97
CA PRO A 51 9.02 1.43 -16.51
C PRO A 51 9.15 0.45 -17.68
N SER A 52 9.77 -0.71 -17.40
CA SER A 52 9.63 -1.91 -18.22
C SER A 52 8.44 -2.75 -17.77
N VAL A 53 8.05 -3.77 -18.55
CA VAL A 53 7.04 -4.74 -18.14
C VAL A 53 7.48 -5.49 -16.87
N ASP A 54 8.78 -5.82 -16.76
CA ASP A 54 9.36 -6.47 -15.59
C ASP A 54 9.28 -5.59 -14.33
N ASP A 55 9.54 -4.29 -14.47
CA ASP A 55 9.36 -3.33 -13.38
C ASP A 55 7.89 -3.35 -12.90
N LEU A 56 6.91 -3.31 -13.81
CA LEU A 56 5.49 -3.26 -13.43
C LEU A 56 4.98 -4.57 -12.80
N GLN A 57 5.36 -5.73 -13.35
CA GLN A 57 4.86 -7.01 -12.86
C GLN A 57 5.51 -7.45 -11.55
N SER A 58 6.67 -6.87 -11.19
CA SER A 58 7.41 -7.24 -9.98
C SER A 58 6.75 -6.81 -8.67
N TYR A 59 5.84 -5.83 -8.72
CA TYR A 59 5.22 -5.25 -7.53
C TYR A 59 3.70 -5.46 -7.54
N HIS A 60 3.13 -5.59 -6.34
CA HIS A 60 1.71 -5.35 -6.10
C HIS A 60 1.53 -3.86 -5.81
N TRP A 61 0.65 -3.18 -6.55
CA TRP A 61 0.48 -1.73 -6.45
C TRP A 61 -0.80 -1.38 -5.70
N GLN A 62 -0.71 -0.37 -4.84
CA GLN A 62 -1.83 0.20 -4.09
C GLN A 62 -1.88 1.70 -4.33
N LEU A 63 -3.04 2.25 -4.66
CA LEU A 63 -3.17 3.69 -4.84
C LEU A 63 -2.96 4.37 -3.49
N SER A 64 -2.00 5.29 -3.41
CA SER A 64 -1.67 6.04 -2.21
C SER A 64 -2.20 7.46 -2.24
N SER A 65 -2.23 8.09 -3.42
CA SER A 65 -2.84 9.40 -3.58
C SER A 65 -3.34 9.68 -5.01
N VAL A 66 -4.24 10.67 -5.10
CA VAL A 66 -4.72 11.25 -6.35
C VAL A 66 -4.45 12.74 -6.32
N ASN A 67 -3.56 13.19 -7.20
CA ASN A 67 -3.26 14.59 -7.44
C ASN A 67 -4.17 15.08 -8.57
N ALA A 68 -5.41 15.44 -8.23
CA ALA A 68 -6.42 15.88 -9.19
C ALA A 68 -5.98 17.16 -9.90
N TYR A 69 -6.11 17.19 -11.23
CA TYR A 69 -5.90 18.42 -11.97
C TYR A 69 -7.07 19.41 -11.70
N PRO A 70 -6.80 20.68 -11.34
CA PRO A 70 -7.85 21.63 -10.91
C PRO A 70 -9.01 21.81 -11.90
N ASN A 71 -8.77 21.62 -13.19
CA ASN A 71 -9.76 21.77 -14.26
C ASN A 71 -10.08 20.43 -14.96
N SER A 72 -9.93 19.31 -14.26
CA SER A 72 -10.33 18.01 -14.79
C SER A 72 -11.83 18.01 -15.14
N THR A 73 -12.16 17.51 -16.33
CA THR A 73 -13.55 17.31 -16.77
C THR A 73 -14.16 16.03 -16.20
N ASN A 74 -13.36 15.18 -15.54
CA ASN A 74 -13.79 13.93 -14.92
C ASN A 74 -13.04 13.70 -13.59
N PRO A 75 -13.29 14.54 -12.55
CA PRO A 75 -12.58 14.48 -11.29
C PRO A 75 -12.85 13.16 -10.53
N PRO A 76 -11.92 12.72 -9.67
CA PRO A 76 -12.11 11.53 -8.85
C PRO A 76 -13.34 11.67 -7.92
N PRO A 77 -14.17 10.62 -7.76
CA PRO A 77 -15.28 10.62 -6.80
C PRO A 77 -14.76 10.44 -5.37
N SER A 78 -14.27 11.53 -4.78
CA SER A 78 -13.50 11.54 -3.53
C SER A 78 -14.21 10.90 -2.34
N ASP A 79 -15.52 11.12 -2.17
CA ASP A 79 -16.28 10.69 -0.97
C ASP A 79 -16.23 9.18 -0.72
N HIS A 80 -16.16 8.40 -1.80
CA HIS A 80 -16.11 6.94 -1.72
C HIS A 80 -14.75 6.37 -2.12
N LEU A 81 -13.97 7.09 -2.94
CA LEU A 81 -12.62 6.65 -3.32
C LEU A 81 -11.61 6.81 -2.16
N LYS A 82 -11.64 7.94 -1.44
CA LYS A 82 -10.65 8.22 -0.39
C LYS A 82 -10.66 7.16 0.74
N PRO A 83 -11.81 6.72 1.26
CA PRO A 83 -11.82 5.62 2.23
C PRO A 83 -11.22 4.32 1.68
N GLN A 84 -11.33 4.03 0.38
CA GLN A 84 -10.71 2.85 -0.21
C GLN A 84 -9.20 3.00 -0.36
N ILE A 85 -8.71 4.20 -0.67
CA ILE A 85 -7.28 4.54 -0.66
C ILE A 85 -6.70 4.34 0.75
N ASP A 86 -7.32 4.97 1.75
CA ASP A 86 -6.86 4.91 3.16
C ASP A 86 -6.87 3.48 3.71
N ASN A 87 -7.73 2.60 3.19
CA ASN A 87 -7.82 1.19 3.57
C ASN A 87 -7.06 0.23 2.62
N HIS A 88 -6.23 0.77 1.72
CA HIS A 88 -5.42 -0.01 0.76
C HIS A 88 -6.24 -0.97 -0.12
N LYS A 89 -7.46 -0.56 -0.49
CA LYS A 89 -8.40 -1.34 -1.30
C LYS A 89 -8.36 -1.02 -2.78
N VAL A 90 -7.78 0.12 -3.15
CA VAL A 90 -7.56 0.46 -4.55
C VAL A 90 -6.25 -0.17 -5.01
N THR A 91 -6.34 -1.23 -5.80
CA THR A 91 -5.19 -2.05 -6.19
C THR A 91 -4.97 -2.05 -7.69
N LEU A 92 -3.72 -2.28 -8.08
CA LEU A 92 -3.29 -2.42 -9.45
C LEU A 92 -2.21 -3.52 -9.53
N ASP A 93 -2.32 -4.36 -10.55
CA ASP A 93 -1.42 -5.50 -10.76
C ASP A 93 -1.15 -5.70 -12.24
N PHE A 94 0.10 -6.01 -12.55
CA PHE A 94 0.54 -6.36 -13.89
C PHE A 94 1.04 -7.80 -13.94
N THR A 95 0.82 -8.41 -15.10
CA THR A 95 1.48 -9.61 -15.60
C THR A 95 2.00 -9.29 -17.00
N GLN A 96 2.72 -10.20 -17.64
CA GLN A 96 3.29 -9.99 -18.97
C GLN A 96 2.34 -9.34 -20.01
N ASN A 97 1.04 -9.65 -19.98
CA ASN A 97 0.08 -9.18 -20.96
C ASN A 97 -1.26 -8.69 -20.40
N ARG A 98 -1.45 -8.73 -19.07
CA ARG A 98 -2.69 -8.27 -18.42
C ARG A 98 -2.42 -7.28 -17.32
N ILE A 99 -3.33 -6.31 -17.24
CA ILE A 99 -3.49 -5.38 -16.15
C ILE A 99 -4.76 -5.75 -15.40
N SER A 100 -4.71 -5.65 -14.07
CA SER A 100 -5.81 -5.99 -13.17
C SER A 100 -5.93 -4.91 -12.11
N TYR A 101 -7.13 -4.39 -11.87
CA TYR A 101 -7.35 -3.32 -10.89
C TYR A 101 -8.71 -3.44 -10.22
N SER A 102 -8.82 -2.86 -9.03
CA SER A 102 -10.05 -2.85 -8.23
C SER A 102 -10.08 -1.62 -7.33
N VAL A 103 -11.29 -1.19 -6.94
CA VAL A 103 -11.51 -0.24 -5.84
C VAL A 103 -12.00 -0.91 -4.56
N GLY A 104 -11.93 -2.25 -4.48
CA GLY A 104 -12.37 -3.04 -3.32
C GLY A 104 -13.74 -3.72 -3.47
N CYS A 105 -14.40 -3.59 -4.63
CA CYS A 105 -15.62 -4.31 -4.97
C CYS A 105 -15.35 -5.29 -6.11
N ASN A 106 -15.53 -4.91 -7.38
CA ASN A 106 -15.22 -5.81 -8.49
C ASN A 106 -13.74 -5.81 -8.84
N GLN A 107 -13.28 -6.94 -9.38
CA GLN A 107 -11.97 -7.05 -10.00
C GLN A 107 -12.13 -6.88 -11.51
N LEU A 108 -11.50 -5.85 -12.05
CA LEU A 108 -11.40 -5.62 -13.49
C LEU A 108 -10.06 -6.14 -14.00
N SER A 109 -10.05 -6.65 -15.23
CA SER A 109 -8.83 -7.05 -15.93
C SER A 109 -8.96 -6.84 -17.43
N SER A 110 -7.89 -6.39 -18.07
CA SER A 110 -7.82 -6.25 -19.52
C SER A 110 -6.41 -6.54 -20.03
N GLY A 111 -6.26 -6.72 -21.33
CA GLY A 111 -4.93 -6.68 -21.96
C GLY A 111 -4.37 -5.25 -21.92
N TYR A 112 -3.06 -5.08 -22.03
CA TYR A 112 -2.46 -3.74 -22.16
C TYR A 112 -1.28 -3.75 -23.13
N ARG A 113 -0.88 -2.55 -23.56
CA ARG A 113 0.39 -2.30 -24.25
C ARG A 113 1.16 -1.21 -23.51
N LEU A 114 2.47 -1.40 -23.44
CA LEU A 114 3.43 -0.43 -22.92
C LEU A 114 4.40 -0.06 -24.05
N GLN A 115 4.44 1.23 -24.41
CA GLN A 115 5.35 1.76 -25.43
C GLN A 115 6.16 2.90 -24.81
N GLY A 116 7.39 2.58 -24.37
CA GLY A 116 8.16 3.49 -23.52
C GLY A 116 7.42 3.69 -22.19
N ASP A 117 7.09 4.93 -21.87
CA ASP A 117 6.31 5.33 -20.70
C ASP A 117 4.79 5.30 -20.94
N LYS A 118 4.32 5.09 -22.16
CA LYS A 118 2.88 5.14 -22.47
C LYS A 118 2.20 3.82 -22.20
N LEU A 119 1.24 3.83 -21.28
CA LEU A 119 0.33 2.73 -21.00
C LEU A 119 -0.98 2.92 -21.77
N GLN A 120 -1.40 1.87 -22.47
CA GLN A 120 -2.72 1.78 -23.09
C GLN A 120 -3.36 0.44 -22.73
N ALA A 121 -4.37 0.45 -21.86
CA ALA A 121 -5.17 -0.73 -21.61
C ALA A 121 -6.16 -0.96 -22.76
N SER A 122 -6.55 -2.21 -22.95
CA SER A 122 -7.60 -2.62 -23.87
C SER A 122 -8.96 -2.18 -23.33
N THR A 123 -9.84 -1.71 -24.22
CA THR A 123 -11.24 -1.40 -23.92
C THR A 123 -12.06 -2.66 -23.62
N ASN A 124 -11.61 -3.82 -24.09
CA ASN A 124 -12.22 -5.11 -23.78
C ASN A 124 -11.75 -5.59 -22.40
N ALA A 125 -12.30 -4.98 -21.35
CA ALA A 125 -12.10 -5.41 -19.97
C ALA A 125 -13.12 -6.47 -19.58
N VAL A 126 -12.68 -7.47 -18.81
CA VAL A 126 -13.54 -8.39 -18.07
C VAL A 126 -13.65 -7.91 -16.63
N THR A 127 -14.82 -8.08 -16.02
CA THR A 127 -15.07 -7.69 -14.64
C THR A 127 -15.94 -8.72 -13.94
N THR A 128 -15.78 -8.84 -12.63
CA THR A 128 -16.83 -9.44 -11.80
C THR A 128 -18.05 -8.49 -11.77
N LEU A 129 -19.24 -9.03 -11.47
CA LEU A 129 -20.50 -8.28 -11.47
C LEU A 129 -21.19 -8.34 -10.10
N MET A 130 -20.47 -7.96 -9.05
CA MET A 130 -21.03 -7.79 -7.71
C MET A 130 -21.72 -6.42 -7.59
N GLY A 131 -22.75 -6.36 -6.76
CA GLY A 131 -23.42 -5.09 -6.43
C GLY A 131 -22.54 -4.23 -5.53
N CYS A 132 -21.97 -3.15 -6.08
CA CYS A 132 -21.00 -2.30 -5.37
C CYS A 132 -21.62 -1.14 -4.57
N GLY A 133 -22.92 -0.89 -4.70
CA GLY A 133 -23.60 0.21 -4.01
C GLY A 133 -22.89 1.55 -4.25
N SER A 134 -22.48 2.20 -3.17
CA SER A 134 -21.78 3.50 -3.22
C SER A 134 -20.42 3.45 -3.93
N LEU A 135 -19.78 2.28 -4.05
CA LEU A 135 -18.48 2.15 -4.74
C LEU A 135 -18.60 2.10 -6.27
N GLN A 136 -19.82 1.97 -6.82
CA GLN A 136 -20.03 1.85 -8.27
C GLN A 136 -19.43 3.03 -9.05
N GLN A 137 -19.54 4.25 -8.51
CA GLN A 137 -19.01 5.45 -9.15
C GLN A 137 -17.48 5.44 -9.18
N SER A 138 -16.83 5.10 -8.08
CA SER A 138 -15.36 4.98 -7.99
C SER A 138 -14.82 3.89 -8.92
N GLU A 139 -15.51 2.76 -9.01
CA GLU A 139 -15.15 1.67 -9.90
C GLU A 139 -15.25 2.08 -11.37
N THR A 140 -16.37 2.70 -11.75
CA THR A 140 -16.60 3.18 -13.12
C THR A 140 -15.58 4.25 -13.51
N TRP A 141 -15.32 5.18 -12.58
CA TRP A 141 -14.33 6.23 -12.80
C TRP A 141 -12.93 5.64 -13.02
N LEU A 142 -12.46 4.75 -12.13
CA LEU A 142 -11.14 4.13 -12.28
C LEU A 142 -11.06 3.33 -13.58
N ALA A 143 -12.11 2.58 -13.94
CA ALA A 143 -12.16 1.83 -15.19
C ALA A 143 -11.99 2.74 -16.43
N GLN A 144 -12.66 3.90 -16.46
CA GLN A 144 -12.50 4.89 -17.54
C GLN A 144 -11.07 5.44 -17.60
N GLN A 145 -10.47 5.74 -16.45
CA GLN A 145 -9.08 6.23 -16.40
C GLN A 145 -8.09 5.18 -16.91
N MET A 146 -8.27 3.92 -16.50
CA MET A 146 -7.37 2.83 -16.92
C MET A 146 -7.48 2.50 -18.42
N GLN A 147 -8.67 2.63 -19.01
CA GLN A 147 -8.89 2.43 -20.45
C GLN A 147 -8.36 3.59 -21.31
N SER A 148 -8.13 4.75 -20.71
CA SER A 148 -7.55 5.91 -21.38
C SER A 148 -6.02 5.80 -21.44
N GLN A 149 -5.40 6.39 -22.46
CA GLN A 149 -3.94 6.44 -22.53
C GLN A 149 -3.40 7.24 -21.35
N SER A 150 -2.35 6.73 -20.70
CA SER A 150 -1.65 7.41 -19.61
C SER A 150 -0.14 7.27 -19.76
N GLN A 151 0.60 8.14 -19.08
CA GLN A 151 2.06 8.11 -19.01
C GLN A 151 2.49 7.59 -17.64
N LEU A 152 3.48 6.70 -17.62
CA LEU A 152 3.99 6.04 -16.43
C LEU A 152 5.41 6.48 -16.14
N SER A 153 5.69 6.77 -14.88
CA SER A 153 7.05 6.94 -14.38
C SER A 153 7.21 6.16 -13.10
N ILE A 154 8.31 5.41 -12.96
CA ILE A 154 8.59 4.58 -11.80
C ILE A 154 9.86 5.02 -11.08
N MET A 155 9.82 5.00 -9.76
CA MET A 155 10.96 5.15 -8.87
C MET A 155 11.07 3.92 -7.99
N ILE A 156 12.18 3.19 -8.09
CA ILE A 156 12.45 2.01 -7.26
C ILE A 156 13.29 2.42 -6.07
N MET A 157 12.88 2.00 -4.87
CA MET A 157 13.45 2.44 -3.59
C MET A 157 13.81 1.24 -2.72
N SER A 158 14.43 1.50 -1.57
CA SER A 158 14.60 0.53 -0.48
C SER A 158 15.10 -0.84 -0.93
N TRP A 159 16.23 -0.88 -1.66
CA TRP A 159 16.81 -2.13 -2.17
C TRP A 159 15.84 -2.97 -3.01
N GLN A 160 15.01 -2.30 -3.82
CA GLN A 160 14.00 -2.88 -4.69
C GLN A 160 12.80 -3.51 -3.98
N THR A 161 12.66 -3.40 -2.65
CA THR A 161 11.48 -3.96 -1.96
C THR A 161 10.26 -3.05 -2.05
N HIS A 162 10.47 -1.76 -2.35
CA HIS A 162 9.41 -0.77 -2.57
C HIS A 162 9.62 -0.03 -3.89
N ALA A 163 8.53 0.41 -4.49
CA ALA A 163 8.55 1.30 -5.62
C ALA A 163 7.41 2.32 -5.51
N MET A 164 7.54 3.43 -6.22
CA MET A 164 6.46 4.39 -6.43
C MET A 164 6.24 4.50 -7.94
N LEU A 165 5.00 4.37 -8.38
CA LEU A 165 4.60 4.51 -9.77
C LEU A 165 3.67 5.71 -9.88
N GLN A 166 4.08 6.73 -10.62
CA GLN A 166 3.20 7.80 -11.04
C GLN A 166 2.56 7.44 -12.38
N GLN A 167 1.23 7.51 -12.43
CA GLN A 167 0.46 7.44 -13.66
C GLN A 167 -0.20 8.79 -13.91
N THR A 168 0.27 9.49 -14.94
CA THR A 168 -0.31 10.75 -15.41
C THR A 168 -1.38 10.47 -16.46
N LEU A 169 -2.62 10.83 -16.13
CA LEU A 169 -3.79 10.70 -17.00
C LEU A 169 -3.80 11.79 -18.09
N ALA A 170 -4.68 11.62 -19.08
CA ALA A 170 -4.76 12.52 -20.23
C ALA A 170 -5.11 13.98 -19.87
N ASP A 171 -5.83 14.19 -18.76
CA ASP A 171 -6.21 15.51 -18.24
C ASP A 171 -5.14 16.13 -17.32
N GLY A 172 -4.01 15.45 -17.11
CA GLY A 172 -2.94 15.86 -16.20
C GLY A 172 -3.11 15.40 -14.76
N THR A 173 -4.22 14.73 -14.40
CA THR A 173 -4.41 14.13 -13.07
C THR A 173 -3.34 13.06 -12.83
N GLY A 174 -2.70 13.11 -11.67
CA GLY A 174 -1.69 12.13 -11.27
C GLY A 174 -2.24 11.09 -10.31
N LEU A 175 -2.15 9.81 -10.63
CA LEU A 175 -2.36 8.70 -9.70
C LEU A 175 -1.01 8.22 -9.18
N ILE A 176 -0.84 8.21 -7.86
CA ILE A 176 0.39 7.73 -7.22
C ILE A 176 0.12 6.36 -6.62
N TRP A 177 0.91 5.38 -7.05
CA TRP A 177 0.80 4.00 -6.61
C TRP A 177 2.04 3.58 -5.82
N ASP A 178 1.82 3.03 -4.63
CA ASP A 178 2.86 2.42 -3.81
C ASP A 178 2.97 0.94 -4.18
N GLY A 179 4.16 0.53 -4.61
CA GLY A 179 4.51 -0.82 -5.02
C GLY A 179 5.21 -1.58 -3.89
N ILE A 180 4.74 -2.79 -3.60
CA ILE A 180 5.39 -3.74 -2.69
C ILE A 180 5.89 -4.94 -3.51
N LEU A 181 7.18 -5.26 -3.39
CA LEU A 181 7.80 -6.34 -4.16
C LEU A 181 7.09 -7.67 -3.87
N LYS A 182 6.73 -8.37 -4.95
CA LYS A 182 6.05 -9.66 -4.85
C LYS A 182 6.98 -10.72 -4.25
N PRO A 183 6.49 -11.57 -3.31
CA PRO A 183 7.29 -12.65 -2.74
C PRO A 183 7.93 -13.58 -3.78
N GLU A 184 7.21 -13.90 -4.85
CA GLU A 184 7.69 -14.75 -5.94
C GLU A 184 8.89 -14.16 -6.70
N VAL A 185 9.01 -12.84 -6.76
CA VAL A 185 10.17 -12.17 -7.36
C VAL A 185 11.36 -12.25 -6.42
N LYS A 186 11.12 -12.05 -5.12
CA LYS A 186 12.19 -12.02 -4.11
C LYS A 186 12.72 -13.41 -3.75
N TYR A 187 11.84 -14.40 -3.65
CA TYR A 187 12.15 -15.73 -3.12
C TYR A 187 11.99 -16.85 -4.16
N GLY A 188 11.59 -16.53 -5.39
CA GLY A 188 11.37 -17.51 -6.44
C GLY A 188 10.04 -18.27 -6.28
N LYS A 189 9.97 -19.45 -6.90
CA LYS A 189 8.76 -20.27 -6.91
C LYS A 189 8.38 -20.73 -5.50
N GLY A 190 7.19 -20.34 -5.05
CA GLY A 190 6.61 -20.84 -3.81
C GLY A 190 6.03 -22.25 -3.93
N GLU A 191 5.82 -22.89 -2.79
CA GLU A 191 5.20 -24.20 -2.65
C GLU A 191 3.76 -24.05 -2.18
N THR A 192 2.81 -24.75 -2.82
CA THR A 192 1.44 -24.82 -2.30
C THR A 192 1.38 -25.73 -1.08
N VAL A 193 0.87 -25.21 0.04
CA VAL A 193 0.63 -25.96 1.26
C VAL A 193 -0.79 -25.69 1.78
N PHE A 194 -1.33 -26.62 2.58
CA PHE A 194 -2.63 -26.43 3.21
C PHE A 194 -2.51 -26.51 4.72
N LEU A 195 -3.02 -25.49 5.39
CA LEU A 195 -3.04 -25.42 6.85
C LEU A 195 -4.47 -25.35 7.34
N GLU A 196 -4.83 -26.28 8.22
CA GLU A 196 -6.01 -26.11 9.05
C GLU A 196 -5.65 -25.27 10.27
N VAL A 197 -6.50 -24.28 10.57
CA VAL A 197 -6.26 -23.26 11.59
C VAL A 197 -7.36 -23.34 12.64
N LYS A 198 -6.98 -23.50 13.92
CA LYS A 198 -7.95 -23.48 15.02
C LYS A 198 -8.60 -22.08 15.18
N PRO A 199 -9.83 -22.01 15.69
CA PRO A 199 -10.51 -20.75 15.92
C PRO A 199 -9.81 -19.86 16.95
N LYS A 200 -9.29 -20.40 18.04
CA LYS A 200 -8.74 -19.59 19.14
C LYS A 200 -7.25 -19.33 18.97
N TRP A 201 -6.84 -18.09 19.22
CA TRP A 201 -5.43 -17.76 19.39
C TRP A 201 -4.81 -18.54 20.54
N GLN A 202 -3.53 -18.88 20.41
CA GLN A 202 -2.71 -19.43 21.48
C GLN A 202 -1.55 -18.48 21.77
N TYR A 203 -1.00 -18.51 22.99
CA TYR A 203 0.27 -17.84 23.25
C TYR A 203 1.40 -18.60 22.56
N CYS A 204 2.31 -17.87 21.92
CA CYS A 204 3.44 -18.47 21.20
C CYS A 204 4.44 -19.12 22.16
N ASP A 205 4.56 -18.55 23.35
CA ASP A 205 5.45 -18.97 24.43
C ASP A 205 4.86 -18.52 25.78
N ASN A 206 5.50 -18.90 26.88
CA ASN A 206 5.02 -18.59 28.24
C ASN A 206 5.64 -17.30 28.82
N VAL A 207 6.34 -16.51 28.00
CA VAL A 207 7.14 -15.36 28.47
C VAL A 207 6.63 -14.05 27.88
N THR A 208 6.08 -14.09 26.68
CA THR A 208 5.59 -12.93 25.94
C THR A 208 4.08 -13.01 25.73
N ASP A 209 3.41 -11.87 25.63
CA ASP A 209 1.97 -11.80 25.29
C ASP A 209 1.70 -12.03 23.78
N ARG A 210 2.67 -12.60 23.07
CA ARG A 210 2.60 -12.82 21.63
C ARG A 210 1.63 -13.95 21.32
N LYS A 211 0.68 -13.68 20.42
CA LYS A 211 -0.32 -14.66 19.98
C LYS A 211 0.07 -15.30 18.65
N CYS A 212 -0.06 -16.62 18.58
CA CYS A 212 0.20 -17.46 17.42
C CYS A 212 -1.07 -18.22 17.01
N LEU A 213 -1.17 -18.51 15.72
CA LEU A 213 -2.17 -19.45 15.22
C LEU A 213 -1.74 -20.86 15.62
N GLU A 214 -2.67 -21.69 16.08
CA GLU A 214 -2.45 -23.12 16.19
C GLU A 214 -2.94 -23.79 14.91
N VAL A 215 -2.02 -24.45 14.19
CA VAL A 215 -2.25 -24.97 12.84
C VAL A 215 -1.81 -26.42 12.71
N ARG A 216 -2.30 -27.11 11.68
CA ARG A 216 -1.76 -28.41 11.25
C ARG A 216 -1.79 -28.55 9.73
N ASN A 217 -0.84 -29.30 9.19
CA ASN A 217 -0.79 -29.59 7.76
C ASN A 217 -1.95 -30.50 7.34
N ILE A 218 -2.54 -30.21 6.18
CA ILE A 218 -3.48 -31.08 5.48
C ILE A 218 -2.87 -31.42 4.13
N ASN A 219 -2.81 -32.71 3.78
CA ASN A 219 -2.37 -33.14 2.47
C ASN A 219 -3.57 -33.52 1.62
N TYR A 220 -3.52 -33.10 0.36
CA TYR A 220 -4.48 -33.48 -0.68
C TYR A 220 -3.76 -34.24 -1.78
N ASP A 221 -4.43 -35.22 -2.38
CA ASP A 221 -3.95 -35.84 -3.61
C ASP A 221 -4.26 -34.98 -4.85
N THR A 222 -3.92 -35.49 -6.03
CA THR A 222 -4.17 -34.83 -7.31
C THR A 222 -5.66 -34.72 -7.67
N GLN A 223 -6.54 -35.47 -6.99
CA GLN A 223 -7.99 -35.41 -7.13
C GLN A 223 -8.63 -34.45 -6.13
N GLY A 224 -7.84 -33.83 -5.25
CA GLY A 224 -8.31 -32.91 -4.22
C GLY A 224 -8.93 -33.61 -3.00
N LEU A 225 -8.64 -34.90 -2.78
CA LEU A 225 -9.12 -35.64 -1.61
C LEU A 225 -8.09 -35.55 -0.47
N LYS A 226 -8.58 -35.37 0.77
CA LYS A 226 -7.74 -35.34 1.97
C LYS A 226 -7.11 -36.71 2.19
N THR A 227 -5.78 -36.78 2.17
CA THR A 227 -5.02 -38.03 2.33
C THR A 227 -4.29 -38.13 3.67
N ALA A 228 -3.87 -37.00 4.24
CA ALA A 228 -3.19 -37.00 5.53
C ALA A 228 -3.47 -35.73 6.35
N VAL A 229 -3.42 -35.88 7.68
CA VAL A 229 -3.62 -34.81 8.65
C VAL A 229 -2.46 -34.83 9.63
N GLY A 230 -1.75 -33.71 9.73
CA GLY A 230 -0.60 -33.55 10.61
C GLY A 230 -0.97 -33.33 12.07
N LYS A 231 0.06 -33.27 12.92
CA LYS A 231 -0.08 -32.82 14.32
C LYS A 231 -0.26 -31.31 14.39
N TRP A 232 -0.96 -30.85 15.41
CA TRP A 232 -1.08 -29.42 15.73
C TRP A 232 0.26 -28.85 16.19
N TYR A 233 0.54 -27.62 15.78
CA TYR A 233 1.71 -26.84 16.20
C TYR A 233 1.39 -25.34 16.16
N LEU A 234 2.18 -24.54 16.87
CA LEU A 234 2.07 -23.08 16.84
C LEU A 234 2.81 -22.53 15.62
N LEU A 235 2.11 -21.77 14.78
CA LEU A 235 2.69 -21.09 13.63
C LEU A 235 3.32 -19.77 14.07
N ASP A 236 4.64 -19.78 14.18
CA ASP A 236 5.44 -18.57 14.42
C ASP A 236 5.74 -17.83 13.09
N ALA A 237 4.67 -17.47 12.37
CA ALA A 237 4.75 -16.65 11.16
C ALA A 237 3.38 -16.02 10.85
N PRO A 238 3.32 -14.77 10.38
CA PRO A 238 2.09 -14.22 9.82
C PRO A 238 1.75 -14.91 8.49
N ILE A 239 0.47 -14.86 8.12
CA ILE A 239 -0.02 -15.27 6.80
C ILE A 239 -0.51 -14.01 6.08
N ILE A 240 0.21 -13.58 5.04
CA ILE A 240 -0.16 -12.41 4.23
C ILE A 240 -1.55 -12.63 3.63
N GLY A 241 -2.43 -11.65 3.81
CA GLY A 241 -3.80 -11.69 3.27
C GLY A 241 -4.80 -12.49 4.10
N TYR A 242 -4.37 -13.11 5.20
CA TYR A 242 -5.29 -13.83 6.10
C TYR A 242 -5.63 -12.98 7.32
N ARG A 243 -6.92 -12.64 7.45
CA ARG A 243 -7.49 -12.08 8.68
C ARG A 243 -8.14 -13.21 9.47
N HIS A 244 -7.60 -13.46 10.66
CA HIS A 244 -8.11 -14.51 11.54
C HIS A 244 -9.49 -14.18 12.09
N ASP A 245 -10.31 -15.21 12.28
CA ASP A 245 -11.69 -15.15 12.75
C ASP A 245 -11.91 -16.21 13.82
N GLU A 246 -12.07 -15.78 15.07
CA GLU A 246 -12.19 -16.70 16.20
C GLU A 246 -13.55 -17.40 16.33
N SER A 247 -14.47 -17.13 15.41
CA SER A 247 -15.78 -17.79 15.31
C SER A 247 -15.76 -19.05 14.44
N ALA A 248 -14.67 -19.31 13.71
CA ALA A 248 -14.60 -20.42 12.77
C ALA A 248 -13.23 -21.11 12.73
N GLN A 249 -13.27 -22.41 12.49
CA GLN A 249 -12.10 -23.19 12.08
C GLN A 249 -12.02 -23.17 10.56
N ARG A 250 -10.82 -23.01 10.00
CA ARG A 250 -10.65 -22.85 8.55
C ARG A 250 -9.53 -23.72 8.01
N VAL A 251 -9.70 -24.23 6.80
CA VAL A 251 -8.60 -24.80 6.01
C VAL A 251 -8.18 -23.79 4.96
N LEU A 252 -6.91 -23.40 4.99
CA LEU A 252 -6.32 -22.41 4.09
C LEU A 252 -5.46 -23.12 3.06
N ARG A 253 -5.57 -22.69 1.80
CA ARG A 253 -4.57 -22.96 0.76
C ARG A 253 -3.61 -21.76 0.72
N LEU A 254 -2.34 -22.04 0.90
CA LEU A 254 -1.29 -21.03 1.01
C LEU A 254 -0.19 -21.29 -0.02
N THR A 255 0.46 -20.21 -0.46
CA THR A 255 1.78 -20.30 -1.04
C THR A 255 2.83 -20.04 0.05
N ARG A 256 3.73 -21.00 0.26
CA ARG A 256 4.87 -20.92 1.19
C ARG A 256 6.15 -20.63 0.42
N TYR A 257 6.87 -19.58 0.82
CA TYR A 257 8.18 -19.23 0.29
C TYR A 257 9.25 -19.51 1.34
N ARG A 258 10.34 -20.16 0.93
CA ARG A 258 11.51 -20.35 1.79
C ARG A 258 12.30 -19.03 1.83
N THR A 259 12.44 -18.45 3.01
CA THR A 259 13.18 -17.19 3.18
C THR A 259 14.62 -17.47 3.62
N PRO A 260 15.60 -16.67 3.17
CA PRO A 260 16.98 -16.84 3.62
C PRO A 260 17.07 -16.68 5.15
N PRO A 261 18.10 -17.26 5.77
CA PRO A 261 18.32 -17.10 7.21
C PRO A 261 18.48 -15.63 7.58
N THR A 262 17.77 -15.20 8.62
CA THR A 262 17.92 -13.85 9.19
C THR A 262 18.88 -13.82 10.37
N ASP A 263 19.18 -14.98 10.97
CA ASP A 263 20.04 -15.18 12.15
C ASP A 263 20.43 -16.67 12.31
N THR A 264 20.75 -17.10 13.54
CA THR A 264 21.11 -18.48 13.89
C THR A 264 19.96 -19.49 13.76
N LYS A 265 18.72 -19.06 13.50
CA LYS A 265 17.54 -19.95 13.38
C LYS A 265 17.44 -20.66 12.02
N GLY A 266 18.36 -20.38 11.10
CA GLY A 266 18.37 -20.98 9.77
C GLY A 266 17.28 -20.42 8.86
N TYR A 267 16.91 -21.17 7.82
CA TYR A 267 15.91 -20.74 6.83
C TYR A 267 14.52 -20.57 7.46
N GLY A 268 13.85 -19.47 7.11
CA GLY A 268 12.48 -19.18 7.53
C GLY A 268 11.43 -19.52 6.47
N ASN A 269 10.18 -19.18 6.75
CA ASN A 269 9.06 -19.31 5.83
C ASN A 269 8.22 -18.04 5.81
N LEU A 270 7.79 -17.63 4.61
CA LEU A 270 6.74 -16.64 4.40
C LEU A 270 5.50 -17.32 3.82
N TYR A 271 4.34 -17.04 4.39
CA TYR A 271 3.07 -17.60 3.93
C TYR A 271 2.20 -16.50 3.30
N LYS A 272 1.65 -16.75 2.12
CA LYS A 272 0.66 -15.92 1.45
C LYS A 272 -0.63 -16.73 1.29
N LEU A 273 -1.76 -16.18 1.70
CA LEU A 273 -3.06 -16.78 1.48
C LEU A 273 -3.39 -16.77 -0.01
N ASP A 274 -3.74 -17.93 -0.54
CA ASP A 274 -4.33 -18.03 -1.88
C ASP A 274 -5.86 -18.07 -1.76
N SER A 275 -6.38 -18.93 -0.88
CA SER A 275 -7.83 -19.07 -0.66
C SER A 275 -8.16 -19.79 0.66
N VAL A 276 -9.39 -19.56 1.14
CA VAL A 276 -10.01 -20.39 2.18
C VAL A 276 -10.74 -21.54 1.48
N ILE A 277 -10.38 -22.77 1.80
CA ILE A 277 -10.93 -23.99 1.18
C ILE A 277 -12.13 -24.51 1.96
N GLU A 278 -12.07 -24.43 3.30
CA GLU A 278 -13.15 -24.87 4.17
C GLU A 278 -13.34 -23.88 5.30
N THR A 279 -14.60 -23.72 5.72
CA THR A 279 -14.97 -22.99 6.93
C THR A 279 -15.94 -23.84 7.74
N LYS A 280 -15.56 -24.14 8.98
CA LYS A 280 -16.41 -24.79 9.97
C LYS A 280 -16.70 -23.78 11.08
N THR A 281 -17.92 -23.26 11.11
CA THR A 281 -18.35 -22.34 12.17
C THR A 281 -18.49 -23.08 13.50
N LEU A 282 -18.12 -22.39 14.58
CA LEU A 282 -18.43 -22.86 15.92
C LEU A 282 -19.92 -22.58 16.20
N ALA A 283 -20.64 -23.57 16.71
CA ALA A 283 -21.99 -23.34 17.23
C ALA A 283 -21.91 -22.30 18.36
N LYS A 284 -22.86 -21.37 18.38
CA LYS A 284 -22.99 -20.36 19.43
C LYS A 284 -23.33 -20.99 20.77
#